data_AF-A0A961U730-F1
#
_entry.id   AF-A0A961U730-F1
#
_cell.length_a   1.000
_cell.length_b   1.000
_cell.length_c   1.000
_cell.angle_alpha   90.00
_cell.angle_beta   90.00
_cell.angle_gamma   90.00
#
_symmetry.space_group_name_H-M   'P 1'
#
loop_
_entity.id
_entity.type
_entity.pdbx_description
1 polymer ?
#
loop_
_entity_poly.entity_id
_entity_poly.type
_entity_poly.pdbx_seq_one_letter_code
_entity_poly.pdbx_strand_id
1 'polypeptide(L)'
;AALSAQRGLLGQVRILLVDNLAIDLAPVHDQSIGSLLSFALGRDVTALTMLVLVGGALAWVFSDAGYRAKASQIVAGIVIGLVIPFGWLSTTWAAANAFTLVQLEAGSFVVPVGDTIMHFSTYTATIPDYGVGLVLGTLFGGALAAWRRSEVRWEACDDGRELGRHLFGAALMGIGGVFAMGCTVGQGLTGVSTMALTAPVVLVSIALGARLGLAHLVEGSVMAAFRRNGGAAHTPAE
;
A
#
# COMPACT_ATOMS: atom_id res chain seq x y z
N ALA A 1 14.28 -1.89 -9.36
CA ALA A 1 13.54 -0.60 -9.31
C ALA A 1 13.42 -0.07 -7.87
N ALA A 2 12.73 -0.77 -6.96
CA ALA A 2 12.63 -0.35 -5.55
C ALA A 2 14.00 -0.31 -4.85
N LEU A 3 14.78 -1.40 -4.91
CA LEU A 3 16.14 -1.44 -4.32
C LEU A 3 17.07 -0.37 -4.90
N SER A 4 16.99 -0.09 -6.20
CA SER A 4 17.79 0.98 -6.84
C SER A 4 17.37 2.38 -6.39
N ALA A 5 16.09 2.58 -6.04
CA ALA A 5 15.57 3.84 -5.48
C ALA A 5 15.87 3.99 -3.99
N GLN A 6 16.03 2.89 -3.26
CA GLN A 6 16.31 2.92 -1.82
C GLN A 6 17.81 2.95 -1.50
N ARG A 7 18.60 2.09 -2.16
CA ARG A 7 20.02 1.86 -1.88
C ARG A 7 20.93 2.07 -3.09
N GLY A 8 20.38 2.39 -4.26
CA GLY A 8 21.13 2.55 -5.51
C GLY A 8 21.22 3.99 -6.02
N LEU A 9 21.48 4.13 -7.32
CA LEU A 9 21.69 5.43 -7.99
C LEU A 9 20.50 6.39 -7.84
N LEU A 10 19.27 5.86 -7.86
CA LEU A 10 18.06 6.68 -7.68
C LEU A 10 17.87 7.13 -6.23
N GLY A 11 18.55 6.49 -5.26
CA GLY A 11 18.58 6.93 -3.87
C GLY A 11 19.30 8.27 -3.69
N GLN A 12 20.35 8.53 -4.47
CA GLN A 12 21.04 9.83 -4.47
C GLN A 12 20.10 10.95 -4.93
N VAL A 13 19.28 10.67 -5.95
CA VAL A 13 18.26 11.62 -6.43
C VAL A 13 17.17 11.83 -5.36
N ARG A 14 16.75 10.76 -4.66
CA ARG A 14 15.77 10.87 -3.57
C ARG A 14 16.25 11.79 -2.45
N ILE A 15 17.50 11.62 -2.01
CA ILE A 15 18.07 12.44 -0.94
C ILE A 15 18.09 13.92 -1.34
N LEU A 16 18.48 14.20 -2.59
CA LEU A 16 18.57 15.58 -3.10
C LEU A 16 17.20 16.24 -3.28
N LEU A 17 16.19 15.52 -3.78
CA LEU A 17 14.87 16.09 -4.09
C LEU A 17 13.89 16.05 -2.91
N VAL A 18 13.88 14.96 -2.15
CA VAL A 18 12.84 14.66 -1.16
C VAL A 18 13.36 14.95 0.24
N ASP A 19 14.52 14.41 0.61
CA ASP A 19 15.01 14.50 1.99
C ASP A 19 15.44 15.96 2.32
N ASN A 20 15.91 16.75 1.35
CA ASN A 20 16.18 18.19 1.53
C ASN A 20 14.93 19.08 1.55
N LEU A 21 13.83 18.63 0.94
CA LEU A 21 12.56 19.38 0.89
C LEU A 21 11.57 18.87 1.95
N ALA A 22 11.97 17.88 2.74
CA ALA A 22 11.18 17.34 3.82
C ALA A 22 10.98 18.43 4.88
N ILE A 23 9.71 18.73 5.15
CA ILE A 23 9.35 19.60 6.26
C ILE A 23 9.48 18.76 7.53
N ASP A 24 10.43 19.11 8.38
CA ASP A 24 10.64 18.43 9.64
C ASP A 24 9.54 18.81 10.65
N LEU A 25 8.72 17.84 11.03
CA LEU A 25 7.69 17.98 12.06
C LEU A 25 8.21 17.53 13.45
N ALA A 26 9.52 17.50 13.68
CA ALA A 26 10.16 17.16 14.97
C ALA A 26 9.51 17.72 16.25
N PRO A 27 8.85 18.89 16.30
CA PRO A 27 8.14 19.35 17.51
C PRO A 27 6.94 18.48 17.89
N VAL A 28 6.37 17.75 16.93
CA VAL A 28 5.22 16.86 17.11
C VAL A 28 5.75 15.43 17.15
N HIS A 29 5.79 14.83 18.34
CA HIS A 29 6.43 13.53 18.58
C HIS A 29 5.92 12.41 17.65
N ASP A 30 4.66 12.49 17.21
CA ASP A 30 4.05 11.56 16.25
C ASP A 30 3.39 12.34 15.09
N GLN A 31 3.53 11.86 13.85
CA GLN A 31 2.87 12.42 12.64
C GLN A 31 1.41 11.96 12.48
N SER A 32 0.76 11.58 13.58
CA SER A 32 -0.64 11.18 13.57
C SER A 32 -1.55 12.41 13.62
N ILE A 33 -2.71 12.31 12.98
CA ILE A 33 -3.73 13.38 13.03
C ILE A 33 -4.16 13.63 14.49
N GLY A 34 -4.19 12.59 15.33
CA GLY A 34 -4.55 12.69 16.74
C GLY A 34 -3.54 13.47 17.57
N SER A 35 -2.24 13.22 17.42
CA SER A 35 -1.17 13.95 18.13
C SER A 35 -1.08 15.41 17.69
N LEU A 36 -1.30 15.71 16.41
CA LEU A 36 -1.35 17.08 15.90
C LEU A 36 -2.51 17.87 16.49
N LEU A 37 -3.70 17.25 16.57
CA LEU A 37 -4.87 17.86 17.21
C LEU A 37 -4.65 18.03 18.72
N SER A 38 -4.06 17.04 19.38
CA SER A 38 -3.74 17.13 20.82
C SER A 38 -2.75 18.26 21.13
N PHE A 39 -1.74 18.46 20.28
CA PHE A 39 -0.81 19.59 20.39
C PHE A 39 -1.51 20.93 20.18
N ALA A 40 -2.36 21.04 19.15
CA ALA A 40 -3.08 22.28 18.85
C ALA A 40 -4.13 22.67 19.91
N LEU A 41 -4.78 21.69 20.54
CA LEU A 41 -5.82 21.93 21.56
C LEU A 41 -5.27 21.96 23.00
N GLY A 42 -4.00 21.60 23.22
CA GLY A 42 -3.38 21.56 24.55
C GLY A 42 -3.97 20.52 25.51
N ARG A 43 -4.69 19.52 24.97
CA ARG A 43 -5.27 18.39 25.71
C ARG A 43 -5.10 17.12 24.88
N ASP A 44 -4.92 15.99 25.55
CA ASP A 44 -4.91 14.70 24.86
C ASP A 44 -6.33 14.37 24.35
N VAL A 45 -6.53 14.56 23.05
CA VAL A 45 -7.77 14.24 22.32
C VAL A 45 -7.58 13.07 21.38
N THR A 46 -6.45 12.36 21.46
CA THR A 46 -6.07 11.29 20.52
C THR A 46 -7.13 10.20 20.47
N ALA A 47 -7.60 9.73 21.64
CA ALA A 47 -8.68 8.73 21.72
C ALA A 47 -10.02 9.23 21.14
N LEU A 48 -10.34 10.51 21.33
CA LEU A 48 -11.56 11.11 20.78
C LEU A 48 -11.48 11.18 19.24
N THR A 49 -10.33 11.60 18.71
CA THR A 49 -10.11 11.67 17.26
C THR A 49 -10.18 10.28 16.61
N MET A 50 -9.63 9.27 17.28
CA MET A 50 -9.77 7.87 16.88
C MET A 50 -11.23 7.43 16.83
N LEU A 51 -11.99 7.68 17.89
CA LEU A 51 -13.39 7.30 17.99
C LEU A 51 -14.24 7.98 16.91
N VAL A 52 -14.00 9.26 16.65
CA VAL A 52 -14.71 10.02 15.60
C VAL A 52 -14.38 9.50 14.21
N LEU A 53 -13.10 9.28 13.90
CA LEU A 53 -12.68 8.83 12.56
C LEU A 53 -13.12 7.39 12.27
N VAL A 54 -12.90 6.48 13.22
CA VAL A 54 -13.33 5.07 13.09
C VAL A 54 -14.85 4.98 13.11
N GLY A 55 -15.51 5.66 14.05
CA GLY A 55 -16.96 5.68 14.17
C GLY A 55 -17.63 6.26 12.92
N GLY A 56 -17.10 7.36 12.38
CA GLY A 56 -17.56 7.97 11.14
C GLY A 56 -17.38 7.06 9.93
N ALA A 57 -16.22 6.42 9.79
CA ALA A 57 -15.96 5.46 8.71
C ALA A 57 -16.89 4.24 8.78
N LEU A 58 -17.08 3.66 9.96
CA LEU A 58 -18.01 2.54 10.17
C LEU A 58 -19.45 2.96 9.88
N ALA A 59 -19.89 4.11 10.40
CA ALA A 59 -21.23 4.63 10.13
C ALA A 59 -21.47 4.82 8.64
N TRP A 60 -20.49 5.37 7.92
CA TRP A 60 -20.58 5.55 6.47
C TRP A 60 -20.67 4.22 5.72
N VAL A 61 -19.80 3.26 6.04
CA VAL A 61 -19.80 1.92 5.41
C VAL A 61 -21.09 1.15 5.68
N PHE A 62 -21.60 1.18 6.92
CA PHE A 62 -22.83 0.48 7.30
C PHE A 62 -24.12 1.25 6.99
N SER A 63 -24.03 2.49 6.52
CA SER A 63 -25.21 3.23 6.05
C SER A 63 -25.82 2.58 4.80
N ASP A 64 -24.99 2.00 3.93
CA ASP A 64 -25.45 1.31 2.72
C ASP A 64 -26.13 -0.03 3.07
N ALA A 65 -27.40 -0.17 2.68
CA ALA A 65 -28.18 -1.39 2.91
C ALA A 65 -27.69 -2.57 2.05
N GLY A 66 -27.14 -2.30 0.86
CA GLY A 66 -26.58 -3.31 -0.03
C GLY A 66 -25.24 -3.86 0.46
N TYR A 67 -24.44 -3.07 1.17
CA TYR A 67 -23.21 -3.56 1.80
C TYR A 67 -23.51 -4.50 2.97
N ARG A 68 -24.53 -4.19 3.78
CA ARG A 68 -24.98 -5.03 4.92
C ARG A 68 -25.40 -6.43 4.51
N ALA A 69 -25.95 -6.60 3.29
CA ALA A 69 -26.35 -7.91 2.77
C ALA A 69 -25.16 -8.78 2.30
N LYS A 70 -23.97 -8.20 2.08
CA LYS A 70 -22.79 -8.89 1.52
C LYS A 70 -21.85 -9.38 2.61
N ALA A 71 -22.33 -10.34 3.42
CA ALA A 71 -21.57 -10.89 4.55
C ALA A 71 -20.15 -11.38 4.19
N SER A 72 -19.97 -11.96 2.99
CA SER A 72 -18.66 -12.42 2.52
C SER A 72 -17.63 -11.29 2.36
N GLN A 73 -18.06 -10.11 1.92
CA GLN A 73 -17.18 -8.94 1.77
C GLN A 73 -16.81 -8.34 3.13
N ILE A 74 -17.75 -8.34 4.07
CA ILE A 74 -17.51 -7.88 5.45
C ILE A 74 -16.49 -8.80 6.13
N VAL A 75 -16.70 -10.13 6.05
CA VAL A 75 -15.77 -11.11 6.62
C VAL A 75 -14.38 -10.98 5.99
N ALA A 76 -14.29 -10.85 4.66
CA ALA A 76 -13.01 -10.64 3.99
C ALA A 76 -12.31 -9.36 4.46
N GLY A 77 -13.07 -8.26 4.60
CA GLY A 77 -12.54 -6.98 5.11
C GLY A 77 -12.04 -7.07 6.55
N ILE A 78 -12.78 -7.77 7.43
CA ILE A 78 -12.35 -8.02 8.82
C ILE A 78 -11.08 -8.87 8.84
N VAL A 79 -11.02 -9.95 8.05
CA VAL A 79 -9.84 -10.82 8.00
C VAL A 79 -8.61 -10.05 7.53
N ILE A 80 -8.72 -9.28 6.44
CA ILE A 80 -7.61 -8.45 5.94
C ILE A 80 -7.23 -7.37 6.97
N GLY A 81 -8.22 -6.74 7.59
CA GLY A 81 -8.02 -5.73 8.63
C GLY A 81 -7.28 -6.28 9.85
N LEU A 82 -7.54 -7.52 10.25
CA LEU A 82 -6.86 -8.21 11.36
C LEU A 82 -5.41 -8.59 11.05
N VAL A 83 -5.00 -8.66 9.78
CA VAL A 83 -3.61 -8.92 9.40
C VAL A 83 -2.69 -7.79 9.86
N ILE A 84 -3.16 -6.53 9.83
CA ILE A 84 -2.36 -5.36 10.24
C ILE A 84 -2.01 -5.37 11.74
N PRO A 85 -2.96 -5.47 12.69
CA PRO A 85 -2.63 -5.57 14.10
C PRO A 85 -1.86 -6.86 14.42
N PHE A 86 -2.11 -7.96 13.69
CA PHE A 86 -1.28 -9.16 13.80
C PHE A 86 0.17 -8.89 13.38
N GLY A 87 0.39 -8.13 12.30
CA GLY A 87 1.72 -7.70 11.86
C GLY A 87 2.46 -6.88 12.93
N TRP A 88 1.81 -5.84 13.46
CA TRP A 88 2.35 -5.06 14.59
C TRP A 88 2.67 -5.94 15.80
N LEU A 89 1.75 -6.81 16.21
CA LEU A 89 1.97 -7.69 17.37
C LEU A 89 3.13 -8.66 17.14
N SER A 90 3.19 -9.27 15.96
CA SER A 90 4.22 -10.25 15.62
C SER A 90 5.61 -9.63 15.57
N THR A 91 5.74 -8.44 14.96
CA THR A 91 7.01 -7.70 14.88
C THR A 91 7.43 -7.14 16.23
N THR A 92 6.50 -6.62 17.05
CA THR A 92 6.82 -6.18 18.41
C THR A 92 7.24 -7.35 19.30
N TRP A 93 6.57 -8.50 19.19
CA TRP A 93 6.98 -9.70 19.91
C TRP A 93 8.36 -10.20 19.46
N ALA A 94 8.61 -10.21 18.15
CA ALA A 94 9.92 -10.57 17.61
C ALA A 94 11.01 -9.58 18.07
N ALA A 95 10.75 -8.27 18.03
CA ALA A 95 11.68 -7.24 18.50
C ALA A 95 11.99 -7.37 20.00
N ALA A 96 11.01 -7.79 20.81
CA ALA A 96 11.21 -8.00 22.25
C ALA A 96 12.01 -9.27 22.59
N ASN A 97 12.04 -10.27 21.70
CA ASN A 97 12.66 -11.57 21.94
C ASN A 97 13.91 -11.83 21.07
N ALA A 98 14.15 -11.03 20.03
CA ALA A 98 15.30 -11.15 19.16
C ALA A 98 16.48 -10.31 19.69
N PHE A 99 17.67 -10.90 19.70
CA PHE A 99 18.93 -10.20 20.02
C PHE A 99 19.44 -9.33 18.84
N THR A 100 18.61 -9.10 17.83
CA THR A 100 18.91 -8.35 16.60
C THR A 100 17.84 -7.28 16.37
N LEU A 101 18.20 -6.14 15.77
CA LEU A 101 17.23 -5.09 15.42
C LEU A 101 16.21 -5.63 14.40
N VAL A 102 14.96 -5.81 14.83
CA VAL A 102 13.82 -6.10 13.94
C VAL A 102 13.11 -4.77 13.66
N GLN A 103 12.93 -4.43 12.38
CA GLN A 103 12.15 -3.25 12.00
C GLN A 103 10.66 -3.51 12.31
N LEU A 104 10.03 -2.60 13.06
CA LEU A 104 8.59 -2.66 13.29
C LEU A 104 7.86 -2.28 12.00
N GLU A 105 7.25 -3.27 11.36
CA GLU A 105 6.53 -3.11 10.09
C GLU A 105 5.26 -3.96 10.11
N ALA A 106 4.10 -3.35 9.89
CA ALA A 106 2.84 -4.12 9.84
C ALA A 106 2.58 -4.74 8.46
N GLY A 107 2.94 -4.04 7.38
CA GLY A 107 2.78 -4.57 6.04
C GLY A 107 3.08 -3.54 4.95
N SER A 108 4.08 -3.84 4.12
CA SER A 108 4.40 -3.14 2.87
C SER A 108 4.86 -4.16 1.82
N PHE A 109 4.72 -3.80 0.55
CA PHE A 109 5.13 -4.66 -0.57
C PHE A 109 6.20 -4.00 -1.46
N VAL A 110 6.62 -2.77 -1.17
CA VAL A 110 7.57 -2.07 -2.04
C VAL A 110 8.99 -2.60 -1.85
N VAL A 111 9.48 -2.50 -0.61
CA VAL A 111 10.85 -2.89 -0.23
C VAL A 111 10.97 -4.40 -0.01
N PRO A 112 10.02 -5.08 0.70
CA PRO A 112 10.17 -6.49 0.99
C PRO A 112 10.21 -7.42 -0.23
N VAL A 113 9.62 -7.03 -1.36
CA VAL A 113 9.73 -7.78 -2.62
C VAL A 113 11.18 -7.78 -3.12
N GLY A 114 11.87 -6.65 -3.01
CA GLY A 114 13.29 -6.56 -3.32
C GLY A 114 14.14 -7.39 -2.37
N ASP A 115 13.87 -7.30 -1.06
CA ASP A 115 14.58 -8.07 -0.05
C ASP A 115 14.38 -9.58 -0.22
N THR A 116 13.19 -10.02 -0.64
CA THR A 116 12.92 -11.42 -0.97
C THR A 116 13.84 -11.90 -2.09
N ILE A 117 13.98 -11.13 -3.17
CA ILE A 117 14.86 -11.47 -4.30
C ILE A 117 16.32 -11.55 -3.84
N MET A 118 16.78 -10.58 -3.04
CA MET A 118 18.13 -10.58 -2.49
C MET A 118 18.37 -11.76 -1.55
N HIS A 119 17.38 -12.12 -0.74
CA HIS A 119 17.46 -13.26 0.16
C HIS A 119 17.67 -14.56 -0.62
N PHE A 120 16.88 -14.80 -1.67
CA PHE A 120 17.06 -15.96 -2.55
C PHE A 120 18.40 -15.95 -3.30
N SER A 121 18.90 -14.77 -3.69
CA SER A 121 20.13 -14.68 -4.48
C SER A 121 21.42 -14.74 -3.64
N THR A 122 21.39 -14.37 -2.37
CA THR A 122 22.61 -14.12 -1.57
C THR A 122 22.64 -14.87 -0.24
N TYR A 123 21.50 -15.17 0.37
CA TYR A 123 21.44 -15.57 1.77
C TYR A 123 20.80 -16.96 1.96
N THR A 124 21.64 -17.99 2.07
CA THR A 124 21.18 -19.36 2.38
C THR A 124 21.02 -19.63 3.89
N ALA A 125 21.42 -18.71 4.79
CA ALA A 125 21.57 -19.03 6.22
C ALA A 125 21.07 -17.97 7.22
N THR A 126 20.37 -16.92 6.79
CA THR A 126 19.79 -15.91 7.70
C THR A 126 18.27 -16.06 7.82
N ILE A 127 17.71 -15.74 8.98
CA ILE A 127 16.27 -15.80 9.23
C ILE A 127 15.57 -14.75 8.34
N PRO A 128 14.51 -15.10 7.59
CA PRO A 128 13.77 -14.15 6.78
C PRO A 128 13.07 -13.09 7.64
N ASP A 129 13.11 -11.83 7.19
CA ASP A 129 12.34 -10.75 7.81
C ASP A 129 10.83 -10.95 7.63
N TYR A 130 10.04 -10.31 8.50
CA TYR A 130 8.57 -10.34 8.45
C TYR A 130 8.03 -9.98 7.05
N GLY A 131 8.60 -8.95 6.41
CA GLY A 131 8.21 -8.53 5.07
C GLY A 131 8.42 -9.62 4.00
N VAL A 132 9.51 -10.39 4.07
CA VAL A 132 9.77 -11.52 3.15
C VAL A 132 8.72 -12.61 3.36
N GLY A 133 8.40 -12.92 4.63
CA GLY A 133 7.33 -13.84 4.99
C GLY A 133 5.96 -13.40 4.48
N LEU A 134 5.65 -12.10 4.55
CA LEU A 134 4.40 -11.53 4.03
C LEU A 134 4.31 -11.67 2.50
N VAL A 135 5.38 -11.40 1.77
CA VAL A 135 5.43 -11.54 0.30
C VAL A 135 5.25 -13.00 -0.13
N LEU A 136 5.98 -13.92 0.49
CA LEU A 136 5.86 -15.34 0.18
C LEU A 136 4.48 -15.88 0.59
N GLY A 137 3.99 -15.51 1.77
CA GLY A 137 2.68 -15.91 2.28
C GLY A 137 1.53 -15.44 1.38
N THR A 138 1.59 -14.21 0.87
CA THR A 138 0.58 -13.71 -0.09
C THR A 138 0.66 -14.42 -1.44
N LEU A 139 1.86 -14.70 -1.94
CA LEU A 139 2.07 -15.46 -3.17
C LEU A 139 1.49 -16.88 -3.06
N PHE A 140 1.88 -17.64 -2.03
CA PHE A 140 1.39 -19.00 -1.82
C PHE A 140 -0.10 -19.03 -1.46
N GLY A 141 -0.58 -18.07 -0.67
CA GLY A 141 -1.99 -17.94 -0.32
C GLY A 141 -2.87 -17.69 -1.54
N GLY A 142 -2.44 -16.79 -2.43
CA GLY A 142 -3.11 -16.52 -3.70
C GLY A 142 -3.11 -17.73 -4.62
N ALA A 143 -1.96 -18.40 -4.77
CA ALA A 143 -1.83 -19.62 -5.58
C ALA A 143 -2.73 -20.75 -5.05
N LEU A 144 -2.76 -20.97 -3.73
CA LEU A 144 -3.61 -21.97 -3.09
C LEU A 144 -5.09 -21.63 -3.26
N ALA A 145 -5.46 -20.35 -3.14
CA ALA A 145 -6.82 -19.89 -3.35
C ALA A 145 -7.28 -20.12 -4.80
N ALA A 146 -6.45 -19.78 -5.79
CA ALA A 146 -6.73 -20.02 -7.20
C ALA A 146 -6.83 -21.52 -7.52
N TRP A 147 -5.94 -22.34 -6.93
CA TRP A 147 -5.95 -23.79 -7.12
C TRP A 147 -7.22 -24.43 -6.55
N ARG A 148 -7.67 -24.00 -5.36
CA ARG A 148 -8.94 -24.45 -4.77
C ARG A 148 -10.17 -24.06 -5.60
N ARG A 149 -10.09 -22.96 -6.35
CA ARG A 149 -11.17 -22.52 -7.26
C ARG A 149 -11.07 -23.15 -8.65
N SER A 150 -10.03 -23.95 -8.92
CA SER A 150 -9.74 -24.52 -10.24
C SER A 150 -9.63 -23.47 -11.35
N GLU A 151 -9.21 -22.25 -11.00
CA GLU A 151 -9.06 -21.12 -11.92
C GLU A 151 -7.60 -20.94 -12.37
N VAL A 152 -6.71 -21.86 -11.99
CA VAL A 152 -5.29 -21.81 -12.38
C VAL A 152 -5.16 -22.11 -13.87
N ARG A 153 -4.77 -21.09 -14.63
CA ARG A 153 -4.40 -21.19 -16.03
C ARG A 153 -3.01 -20.62 -16.22
N TRP A 154 -2.17 -21.36 -16.94
CA TRP A 154 -0.87 -20.88 -17.37
C TRP A 154 -1.06 -20.00 -18.60
N GLU A 155 -0.77 -18.72 -18.46
CA GLU A 155 -0.81 -17.74 -19.54
C GLU A 155 0.62 -17.24 -19.79
N ALA A 156 1.05 -17.30 -21.05
CA ALA A 156 2.25 -16.61 -21.50
C ALA A 156 1.85 -15.22 -22.01
N CYS A 157 2.79 -14.27 -21.97
CA CYS A 157 2.54 -12.95 -22.53
C CYS A 157 2.43 -13.07 -24.06
N ASP A 158 1.31 -12.63 -24.64
CA ASP A 158 1.03 -12.77 -26.07
C ASP A 158 2.01 -11.99 -26.96
N ASP A 159 2.56 -10.86 -26.48
CA ASP A 159 3.46 -10.00 -27.24
C ASP A 159 4.60 -9.42 -26.36
N GLY A 160 5.79 -9.28 -26.95
CA GLY A 160 6.95 -8.68 -26.26
C GLY A 160 6.75 -7.21 -25.87
N ARG A 161 5.92 -6.47 -26.62
CA ARG A 161 5.52 -5.10 -26.28
C ARG A 161 4.64 -5.07 -25.04
N GLU A 162 3.79 -6.07 -24.87
CA GLU A 162 2.92 -6.20 -23.71
C GLU A 162 3.73 -6.50 -22.45
N LEU A 163 4.70 -7.41 -22.55
CA LEU A 163 5.65 -7.69 -21.48
C LEU A 163 6.45 -6.43 -21.10
N GLY A 164 6.93 -5.68 -22.11
CA GLY A 164 7.65 -4.43 -21.89
C GLY A 164 6.81 -3.39 -21.14
N ARG A 165 5.52 -3.27 -21.48
CA ARG A 165 4.57 -2.36 -20.80
C ARG A 165 4.34 -2.74 -19.34
N HIS A 166 4.18 -4.03 -19.05
CA HIS A 166 4.04 -4.53 -17.68
C HIS A 166 5.31 -4.30 -16.85
N LEU A 167 6.49 -4.61 -17.40
CA LEU A 167 7.77 -4.40 -16.72
C LEU A 167 8.03 -2.91 -16.47
N PHE A 168 7.70 -2.05 -17.43
CA PHE A 168 7.81 -0.60 -17.26
C PHE A 168 6.88 -0.08 -16.17
N GLY A 169 5.61 -0.53 -16.15
CA GLY A 169 4.67 -0.21 -15.07
C GLY A 169 5.18 -0.68 -13.70
N ALA A 170 5.65 -1.92 -13.60
CA ALA A 170 6.21 -2.47 -12.36
C ALA A 170 7.44 -1.67 -11.88
N ALA A 171 8.30 -1.23 -12.80
CA ALA A 171 9.45 -0.39 -12.46
C ALA A 171 9.01 0.98 -11.92
N LEU A 172 8.04 1.64 -12.55
CA LEU A 172 7.46 2.90 -12.08
C LEU A 172 6.80 2.76 -10.71
N MET A 173 6.04 1.69 -10.47
CA MET A 173 5.43 1.41 -9.17
C MET A 173 6.50 1.18 -8.08
N GLY A 174 7.58 0.47 -8.40
CA GLY A 174 8.68 0.24 -7.47
C GLY A 174 9.45 1.52 -7.12
N ILE A 175 9.72 2.40 -8.09
CA ILE A 175 10.36 3.70 -7.85
C ILE A 175 9.39 4.58 -7.06
N GLY A 176 8.17 4.79 -7.56
CA GLY A 176 7.16 5.64 -6.94
C GLY A 176 6.82 5.21 -5.52
N GLY A 177 6.75 3.91 -5.24
CA GLY A 177 6.49 3.40 -3.89
C GLY A 177 7.60 3.73 -2.88
N VAL A 178 8.86 3.81 -3.32
CA VAL A 178 9.97 4.23 -2.44
C VAL A 178 9.93 5.74 -2.20
N PHE A 179 9.66 6.53 -3.24
CA PHE A 179 9.53 7.99 -3.13
C PHE A 179 8.32 8.42 -2.29
N ALA A 180 7.20 7.69 -2.39
CA ALA A 180 6.00 7.92 -1.59
C ALA A 180 6.08 7.32 -0.18
N MET A 181 7.21 6.69 0.19
CA MET A 181 7.40 5.96 1.43
C MET A 181 6.29 4.91 1.71
N GLY A 182 5.77 4.28 0.67
CA GLY A 182 4.89 3.12 0.79
C GLY A 182 4.05 2.83 -0.46
N CYS A 183 3.33 1.72 -0.40
CA CYS A 183 2.34 1.32 -1.40
C CYS A 183 0.91 1.51 -0.87
N THR A 184 -0.08 1.09 -1.67
CA THR A 184 -1.49 1.06 -1.27
C THR A 184 -1.73 0.26 0.02
N VAL A 185 -1.00 -0.82 0.26
CA VAL A 185 -1.10 -1.57 1.53
C VAL A 185 -0.35 -0.87 2.65
N GLY A 186 0.87 -0.40 2.38
CA GLY A 186 1.68 0.32 3.36
C GLY A 186 1.01 1.60 3.86
N GLN A 187 0.78 2.57 2.99
CA GLN A 187 0.16 3.84 3.40
C GLN A 187 -1.35 3.73 3.56
N GLY A 188 -2.02 2.87 2.79
CA GLY A 188 -3.48 2.77 2.81
C GLY A 188 -4.07 1.87 3.89
N LEU A 189 -3.37 0.82 4.34
CA LEU A 189 -3.82 0.01 5.48
C LEU A 189 -2.99 0.33 6.71
N THR A 190 -1.67 0.19 6.64
CA THR A 190 -0.80 0.40 7.80
C THR A 190 -0.78 1.87 8.23
N GLY A 191 -0.60 2.81 7.30
CA GLY A 191 -0.59 4.26 7.60
C GLY A 191 -1.95 4.79 8.08
N VAL A 192 -3.06 4.28 7.55
CA VAL A 192 -4.40 4.63 8.04
C VAL A 192 -4.63 4.07 9.44
N SER A 193 -4.11 2.88 9.76
CA SER A 193 -4.23 2.29 11.10
C SER A 193 -3.55 3.10 12.20
N THR A 194 -2.49 3.84 11.86
CA THR A 194 -1.78 4.75 12.77
C THR A 194 -2.27 6.20 12.69
N MET A 195 -3.34 6.46 11.93
CA MET A 195 -3.89 7.79 11.67
C MET A 195 -2.86 8.77 11.09
N ALA A 196 -1.91 8.27 10.28
CA ALA A 196 -0.86 9.09 9.71
C ALA A 196 -1.43 10.17 8.77
N LEU A 197 -0.97 11.41 8.93
CA LEU A 197 -1.40 12.52 8.07
C LEU A 197 -1.01 12.31 6.60
N THR A 198 0.07 11.57 6.36
CA THR A 198 0.62 11.28 5.02
C THR A 198 -0.23 10.29 4.24
N ALA A 199 -0.95 9.39 4.92
CA ALA A 199 -1.75 8.33 4.29
C ALA A 199 -2.77 8.84 3.25
N PRO A 200 -3.66 9.82 3.55
CA PRO A 200 -4.62 10.34 2.57
C PRO A 200 -3.94 11.03 1.38
N VAL A 201 -2.85 11.78 1.63
CA VAL A 201 -2.12 12.49 0.56
C VAL A 201 -1.49 11.49 -0.41
N VAL A 202 -0.88 10.43 0.11
CA VAL A 202 -0.29 9.37 -0.71
C VAL A 202 -1.37 8.61 -1.47
N LEU A 203 -2.49 8.26 -0.83
CA LEU A 203 -3.59 7.57 -1.50
C LEU A 203 -4.20 8.38 -2.64
N VAL A 204 -4.42 9.69 -2.44
CA VAL A 204 -4.92 10.58 -3.51
C VAL A 204 -3.91 10.66 -4.66
N SER A 205 -2.62 10.77 -4.34
CA SER A 205 -1.56 10.81 -5.35
C SER A 205 -1.48 9.52 -6.16
N ILE A 206 -1.58 8.36 -5.51
CA ILE A 206 -1.66 7.05 -6.18
C ILE A 206 -2.90 6.96 -7.07
N ALA A 207 -4.06 7.39 -6.57
CA ALA A 207 -5.31 7.36 -7.34
C ALA A 207 -5.24 8.26 -8.58
N LEU A 208 -4.68 9.46 -8.45
CA LEU A 208 -4.46 10.37 -9.58
C LEU A 208 -3.47 9.76 -10.58
N GLY A 209 -2.34 9.21 -10.13
CA GLY A 209 -1.37 8.54 -10.99
C GLY A 209 -1.97 7.35 -11.74
N ALA A 210 -2.77 6.52 -11.07
CA ALA A 210 -3.45 5.38 -11.68
C ALA A 210 -4.47 5.84 -12.74
N ARG A 211 -5.25 6.90 -12.45
CA ARG A 211 -6.19 7.48 -13.43
C ARG A 211 -5.48 8.05 -14.65
N LEU A 212 -4.38 8.78 -14.45
CA LEU A 212 -3.60 9.36 -15.55
C LEU A 212 -2.95 8.26 -16.41
N GLY A 213 -2.40 7.22 -15.77
CA GLY A 213 -1.88 6.05 -16.45
C GLY A 213 -2.95 5.37 -17.29
N LEU A 214 -4.11 5.07 -16.70
CA LEU A 214 -5.21 4.43 -17.42
C LEU A 214 -5.71 5.27 -18.59
N ALA A 215 -5.91 6.59 -18.40
CA ALA A 215 -6.34 7.49 -19.47
C ALA A 215 -5.32 7.55 -20.62
N HIS A 216 -4.03 7.56 -20.29
CA HIS A 216 -2.99 7.56 -21.31
C HIS A 216 -2.98 6.25 -22.12
N LEU A 217 -3.18 5.11 -21.46
CA LEU A 217 -3.20 3.81 -22.13
C LEU A 217 -4.47 3.54 -22.95
N VAL A 218 -5.64 3.99 -22.47
CA VAL A 218 -6.93 3.71 -23.11
C VAL A 218 -7.27 4.77 -24.16
N GLU A 219 -7.01 6.05 -23.89
CA GLU A 219 -7.50 7.18 -24.69
C GLU A 219 -6.36 7.90 -25.42
N GLY A 220 -5.10 7.47 -25.24
CA GLY A 220 -3.92 8.05 -25.90
C GLY A 220 -3.54 9.46 -25.45
N SER A 221 -4.27 10.05 -24.49
CA SER A 221 -4.07 11.42 -24.02
C SER A 221 -4.23 11.52 -22.51
N VAL A 222 -3.25 12.16 -21.85
CA VAL A 222 -3.26 12.39 -20.40
C VAL A 222 -4.40 13.35 -20.00
N MET A 223 -4.83 14.23 -20.91
CA MET A 223 -5.96 15.15 -20.66
C MET A 223 -7.32 14.48 -20.68
N ALA A 224 -7.40 13.26 -21.19
CA ALA A 224 -8.63 12.49 -21.17
C ALA A 224 -9.04 12.09 -19.73
N ALA A 225 -8.06 11.96 -18.81
CA ALA A 225 -8.30 11.71 -17.38
C ALA A 225 -9.18 12.78 -16.70
N PHE A 226 -9.18 14.00 -17.23
CA PHE A 226 -9.92 15.16 -16.72
C PHE A 226 -11.18 15.48 -17.51
N ARG A 227 -11.42 14.81 -18.65
CA ARG A 227 -12.70 14.91 -19.34
C ARG A 227 -13.73 14.14 -18.54
N ARG A 228 -14.71 14.88 -18.00
CA ARG A 228 -15.90 14.32 -17.36
C ARG A 228 -16.52 13.33 -18.35
N ASN A 229 -16.75 12.08 -17.94
CA ASN A 229 -17.53 11.10 -18.71
C ASN A 229 -18.95 11.66 -18.93
N GLY A 230 -19.10 12.51 -19.94
CA GLY A 230 -20.38 12.97 -20.44
C GLY A 230 -20.99 11.83 -21.24
N GLY A 231 -21.81 11.02 -20.60
CA GLY A 231 -22.78 10.14 -21.24
C GLY A 231 -22.22 9.15 -22.26
N ALA A 232 -21.62 8.05 -21.81
CA ALA A 232 -21.66 6.83 -22.60
C ALA A 232 -23.09 6.26 -22.46
N ALA A 233 -23.98 6.73 -23.33
CA ALA A 233 -25.24 6.07 -23.60
C ALA A 233 -24.92 4.61 -23.97
N HIS A 234 -25.58 3.67 -23.31
CA HIS A 234 -25.63 2.28 -23.73
C HIS A 234 -26.17 2.24 -25.17
N THR A 235 -25.29 2.00 -26.15
CA THR A 235 -25.69 1.43 -27.43
C THR A 235 -25.86 -0.08 -27.19
N PRO A 236 -27.09 -0.64 -27.27
CA PRO A 236 -27.26 -2.08 -27.32
C PRO A 236 -26.68 -2.58 -28.65
N ALA A 237 -25.81 -3.58 -28.58
CA ALA A 237 -25.30 -4.30 -29.75
C ALA A 237 -26.42 -5.13 -30.36
N GLU A 238 -26.58 -5.02 -31.69
CA GLU A 238 -27.14 -6.08 -32.55
C GLU A 238 -26.11 -7.17 -32.78
#